data_AF-A0A0C3EUL5-F1
#
_entry.id   AF-A0A0C3EUL5-F1
#
_cell.length_a   1.000
_cell.length_b   1.000
_cell.length_c   1.000
_cell.angle_alpha   90.00
_cell.angle_beta   90.00
_cell.angle_gamma   90.00
#
_symmetry.space_group_name_H-M   'P 1'
#
loop_
_entity.id
_entity.type
_entity.pdbx_description
1 polymer ?
#
loop_
_entity_poly.entity_id
_entity_poly.type
_entity_poly.pdbx_seq_one_letter_code
_entity_poly.pdbx_strand_id
1 'polypeptide(L)'
;MERALELPPGISFAHPFTTLADLTGQITRDGDYYFAHGGFADVWKGTWVKDTIKCKVVIKVVRTTNESDKGCEKMYKRLNKEIMVWQKLDHENIIPLLGITFDF
;
A
#
# COMPACT_ATOMS: atom_id res chain seq x y z
N MET A 1 -8.07 -4.13 22.23
CA MET A 1 -9.46 -3.80 21.84
C MET A 1 -9.37 -3.28 20.42
N GLU A 2 -9.35 -4.21 19.47
CA GLU A 2 -9.14 -3.95 18.04
C GLU A 2 -10.33 -3.17 17.49
N ARG A 3 -10.07 -2.02 16.88
CA ARG A 3 -10.99 -1.40 15.92
C ARG A 3 -10.34 -1.56 14.55
N ALA A 4 -10.67 -2.65 13.87
CA ALA A 4 -10.55 -2.67 12.41
C ALA A 4 -11.40 -1.51 11.87
N LEU A 5 -10.82 -0.70 10.99
CA LEU A 5 -11.56 0.32 10.24
C LEU A 5 -12.57 -0.41 9.36
N GLU A 6 -13.83 -0.46 9.78
CA GLU A 6 -14.90 -1.01 8.96
C GLU A 6 -15.03 -0.16 7.70
N LEU A 7 -14.86 -0.81 6.55
CA LEU A 7 -15.07 -0.21 5.24
C LEU A 7 -16.56 0.14 5.08
N PRO A 8 -16.89 1.24 4.37
CA PRO A 8 -18.26 1.70 4.26
C PRO A 8 -19.19 0.61 3.67
N PRO A 9 -20.43 0.51 4.18
CA PRO A 9 -21.36 -0.54 3.77
C PRO A 9 -21.71 -0.40 2.28
N GLY A 10 -21.50 -1.47 1.51
CA GLY A 10 -21.82 -1.54 0.08
C GLY A 10 -20.66 -1.96 -0.83
N ILE A 11 -19.43 -2.02 -0.32
CA ILE A 11 -18.28 -2.54 -1.08
C ILE A 11 -18.13 -4.04 -0.80
N SER A 12 -18.73 -4.87 -1.66
CA SER A 12 -18.43 -6.31 -1.68
C SER A 12 -17.11 -6.54 -2.39
N PHE A 13 -16.07 -6.87 -1.62
CA PHE A 13 -14.77 -7.26 -2.13
C PHE A 13 -14.79 -8.77 -2.42
N ALA A 14 -14.83 -9.16 -3.69
CA ALA A 14 -14.07 -10.34 -4.09
C ALA A 14 -12.59 -9.96 -3.90
N HIS A 15 -12.03 -10.22 -2.71
CA HIS A 15 -10.77 -9.64 -2.22
C HIS A 15 -9.58 -10.10 -3.08
N PRO A 16 -8.89 -9.19 -3.80
CA PRO A 16 -7.59 -9.49 -4.41
C PRO A 16 -6.43 -9.25 -3.43
N PHE A 17 -6.66 -8.55 -2.31
CA PHE A 17 -5.65 -8.25 -1.28
C PHE A 17 -5.38 -9.41 -0.31
N THR A 18 -6.24 -10.43 -0.27
CA THR A 18 -6.12 -11.56 0.67
C THR A 18 -4.87 -12.41 0.47
N THR A 19 -4.14 -12.24 -0.63
CA THR A 19 -2.86 -12.93 -0.87
C THR A 19 -1.63 -12.11 -0.51
N LEU A 20 -1.77 -10.80 -0.25
CA LEU A 20 -0.64 -9.95 0.13
C LEU A 20 -0.42 -9.98 1.63
N ALA A 21 0.85 -9.86 2.02
CA ALA A 21 1.21 -9.63 3.41
C ALA A 21 0.70 -8.26 3.86
N ASP A 22 -0.06 -8.25 4.95
CA ASP A 22 -0.37 -7.02 5.69
C ASP A 22 0.84 -6.69 6.58
N LEU A 23 1.47 -5.56 6.28
CA LEU A 23 2.66 -5.02 6.94
C LEU A 23 2.30 -3.86 7.88
N THR A 24 1.02 -3.67 8.18
CA THR A 24 0.56 -2.68 9.15
C THR A 24 1.27 -2.87 10.49
N GLY A 25 1.83 -1.79 11.05
CA GLY A 25 2.59 -1.78 12.28
C GLY A 25 4.03 -2.31 12.17
N GLN A 26 4.46 -2.75 10.99
CA GLN A 26 5.81 -3.34 10.77
C GLN A 26 6.76 -2.41 10.01
N ILE A 27 6.25 -1.28 9.49
CA ILE A 27 7.02 -0.32 8.70
C ILE A 27 7.24 0.94 9.51
N THR A 28 8.49 1.42 9.55
CA THR A 28 8.80 2.75 10.07
C THR A 28 9.29 3.64 8.94
N ARG A 29 8.92 4.92 8.99
CA ARG A 29 9.35 5.92 8.01
C ARG A 29 10.80 6.37 8.29
N ASP A 30 11.58 6.50 7.23
CA ASP A 30 12.93 7.06 7.30
C ASP A 30 12.90 8.54 6.87
N GLY A 31 12.95 9.44 7.85
CA GLY A 31 13.00 10.90 7.63
C GLY A 31 11.63 11.57 7.54
N ASP A 32 11.64 12.89 7.41
CA ASP A 32 10.41 13.70 7.57
C ASP A 32 9.64 13.94 6.25
N TYR A 33 10.26 13.66 5.11
CA TYR A 33 9.72 13.98 3.79
C TYR A 33 9.82 12.82 2.81
N TYR A 34 8.86 12.72 1.90
CA TYR A 34 8.95 11.87 0.73
C TYR A 34 10.14 12.29 -0.14
N PHE A 35 10.77 11.34 -0.82
CA PHE A 35 11.91 11.61 -1.69
C PHE A 35 11.51 11.75 -3.16
N ALA A 36 10.31 11.31 -3.52
CA ALA A 36 9.72 11.51 -4.83
C ALA A 36 8.19 11.60 -4.72
N HIS A 37 7.56 12.25 -5.70
CA HIS A 37 6.11 12.33 -5.79
C HIS A 37 5.65 12.20 -7.25
N GLY A 38 4.42 11.74 -7.44
CA GLY A 38 3.74 11.71 -8.73
C GLY A 38 2.42 12.50 -8.68
N GLY A 39 1.52 12.23 -9.64
CA GLY A 39 0.19 12.83 -9.65
C GLY A 39 -0.77 12.26 -8.59
N PHE A 40 -0.58 11.00 -8.18
CA PHE A 40 -1.52 10.26 -7.32
C PHE A 40 -0.86 9.60 -6.11
N ALA A 41 0.46 9.74 -5.94
CA ALA A 41 1.16 9.06 -4.86
C ALA A 41 2.44 9.79 -4.50
N ASP A 42 2.87 9.59 -3.26
CA ASP A 42 4.17 9.99 -2.74
C ASP A 42 5.00 8.74 -2.46
N VAL A 43 6.32 8.87 -2.61
CA VAL A 43 7.25 7.75 -2.48
C VAL A 43 8.20 8.05 -1.33
N TRP A 44 8.14 7.18 -0.32
CA TRP A 44 8.87 7.31 0.93
C TRP A 44 9.91 6.21 1.07
N LYS A 45 10.97 6.51 1.81
CA LYS A 45 11.90 5.50 2.33
C LYS A 45 11.40 5.05 3.69
N GLY A 46 11.58 3.78 4.00
CA GLY A 46 11.31 3.26 5.32
C GLY A 46 12.10 2.01 5.63
N THR A 47 11.90 1.54 6.84
CA THR A 47 12.48 0.32 7.37
C THR A 47 11.35 -0.64 7.72
N TRP A 48 11.33 -1.80 7.08
CA TRP A 48 10.48 -2.92 7.47
C TRP A 48 11.20 -3.77 8.51
N VAL A 49 10.56 -3.99 9.65
CA VAL A 49 11.02 -4.94 10.67
C VAL A 49 10.33 -6.27 10.44
N LYS A 50 11.06 -7.22 9.87
CA LYS A 50 10.60 -8.61 9.70
C LYS A 50 11.30 -9.47 10.74
N ASP A 51 10.55 -9.88 11.76
CA ASP A 51 11.07 -10.56 12.94
C ASP A 51 12.17 -9.74 13.64
N THR A 52 13.44 -10.10 13.43
CA THR A 52 14.61 -9.40 13.96
C THR A 52 15.42 -8.68 12.89
N ILE A 53 15.05 -8.83 11.62
CA ILE A 53 15.78 -8.30 10.47
C ILE A 53 15.15 -6.98 10.03
N LYS A 54 16.00 -5.96 9.89
CA LYS A 54 15.61 -4.65 9.34
C LYS A 54 15.94 -4.58 7.86
N CYS A 55 14.92 -4.36 7.04
CA CYS A 55 15.05 -4.21 5.59
C CYS A 55 14.69 -2.79 5.18
N LYS A 56 15.52 -2.15 4.34
CA LYS A 56 15.13 -0.89 3.70
C LYS A 56 14.08 -1.17 2.63
N VAL A 57 13.02 -0.37 2.65
CA VAL A 57 11.89 -0.50 1.73
C VAL A 57 11.51 0.85 1.15
N VAL A 58 10.82 0.80 0.01
CA VAL A 58 10.16 1.94 -0.60
C VAL A 58 8.66 1.79 -0.36
N ILE A 59 8.02 2.86 0.12
CA ILE A 59 6.59 2.89 0.37
C ILE A 59 5.95 3.86 -0.63
N LYS A 60 5.02 3.36 -1.45
CA LYS A 60 4.21 4.17 -2.35
C LYS A 60 2.88 4.50 -1.65
N VAL A 61 2.77 5.70 -1.11
CA VAL A 61 1.57 6.18 -0.41
C VAL A 61 0.62 6.79 -1.43
N VAL A 62 -0.53 6.16 -1.64
CA VAL A 62 -1.55 6.65 -2.58
C VAL A 62 -2.35 7.77 -1.93
N ARG A 63 -2.50 8.88 -2.66
CA ARG A 63 -3.28 10.04 -2.21
C ARG A 63 -4.71 9.98 -2.76
N THR A 64 -5.68 10.24 -1.91
CA THR A 64 -7.06 10.49 -2.31
C THR A 64 -7.18 11.93 -2.81
N THR A 65 -7.52 12.11 -4.09
CA THR A 65 -7.66 13.45 -4.69
C THR A 65 -9.05 14.06 -4.46
N ASN A 66 -10.08 13.23 -4.23
CA ASN A 66 -11.45 13.63 -3.94
C ASN A 66 -12.02 12.73 -2.85
N GLU A 67 -12.43 13.28 -1.71
CA GLU A 67 -13.03 12.55 -0.57
C GLU A 67 -14.45 12.00 -0.87
N SER A 68 -15.00 12.29 -2.05
CA SER A 68 -16.25 11.68 -2.50
C SER A 68 -16.12 10.16 -2.66
N ASP A 69 -17.18 9.41 -2.36
CA ASP A 69 -17.23 7.95 -2.53
C ASP A 69 -16.77 7.48 -3.91
N LYS A 70 -17.17 8.19 -4.97
CA LYS A 70 -16.76 7.90 -6.36
C LYS A 70 -15.26 8.09 -6.60
N GLY A 71 -14.65 9.06 -5.93
CA GLY A 71 -13.22 9.32 -5.98
C GLY A 71 -12.42 8.19 -5.33
N CYS A 72 -12.82 7.80 -4.13
CA CYS A 72 -12.27 6.65 -3.41
C CYS A 72 -12.40 5.37 -4.23
N GLU A 73 -13.58 5.05 -4.77
CA GLU A 73 -13.79 3.85 -5.58
C GLU A 73 -12.87 3.80 -6.81
N LYS A 74 -12.70 4.93 -7.52
CA LYS A 74 -11.80 5.02 -8.67
C LYS A 74 -10.34 4.82 -8.28
N MET A 75 -9.92 5.40 -7.15
CA MET A 75 -8.58 5.22 -6.61
C MET A 75 -8.33 3.75 -6.26
N TYR A 76 -9.23 3.12 -5.50
CA TYR A 76 -9.13 1.70 -5.14
C TYR A 76 -9.09 0.79 -6.38
N LYS A 77 -9.93 1.05 -7.39
CA LYS A 77 -9.90 0.29 -8.66
C LYS A 77 -8.54 0.39 -9.37
N ARG A 78 -7.89 1.56 -9.35
CA ARG A 78 -6.56 1.75 -9.94
C ARG A 78 -5.49 1.04 -9.13
N LEU A 79 -5.50 1.20 -7.80
CA LEU A 79 -4.57 0.53 -6.89
C LEU A 79 -4.67 -1.00 -7.04
N ASN A 80 -5.89 -1.54 -7.09
CA ASN A 80 -6.11 -2.98 -7.30
C ASN A 80 -5.52 -3.46 -8.61
N LYS A 81 -5.71 -2.72 -9.70
CA LYS A 81 -5.14 -3.09 -11.00
C LYS A 81 -3.62 -3.08 -10.98
N GLU A 82 -3.00 -2.06 -10.38
CA GLU A 82 -1.55 -1.97 -10.24
C GLU A 82 -1.02 -3.18 -9.46
N ILE A 83 -1.62 -3.48 -8.31
CA ILE A 83 -1.22 -4.61 -7.46
C ILE A 83 -1.37 -5.94 -8.18
N MET A 84 -2.52 -6.20 -8.81
CA MET A 84 -2.76 -7.47 -9.51
C MET A 84 -1.77 -7.73 -10.65
N VAL A 85 -1.32 -6.67 -11.33
CA VAL A 85 -0.27 -6.79 -12.35
C VAL A 85 1.06 -7.04 -11.67
N TRP A 86 1.41 -6.22 -10.67
CA TRP A 86 2.70 -6.27 -10.00
C TRP A 86 2.97 -7.61 -9.30
N GLN A 87 1.95 -8.20 -8.65
CA GLN A 87 2.06 -9.51 -8.01
C GLN A 87 2.42 -10.66 -8.96
N LYS A 88 2.11 -10.52 -10.25
CA LYS A 88 2.39 -11.55 -11.26
C LYS A 88 3.76 -11.40 -11.91
N LEU A 89 4.47 -10.31 -11.62
CA LEU A 89 5.79 -10.06 -12.17
C LEU A 89 6.85 -10.67 -11.25
N ASP A 90 7.58 -11.64 -11.77
CA ASP A 90 8.71 -12.28 -11.09
C ASP A 90 9.92 -12.28 -12.03
N HIS A 91 10.80 -11.30 -11.85
CA HIS A 91 11.97 -11.09 -12.69
C HIS A 91 13.02 -10.24 -11.95
N GLU A 92 14.31 -10.53 -12.15
CA GLU A 92 15.43 -9.84 -11.47
C GLU A 92 15.43 -8.31 -11.62
N ASN A 93 15.00 -7.81 -12.78
CA ASN A 93 14.96 -6.39 -13.11
C ASN A 93 13.62 -5.70 -12.77
N ILE A 94 12.73 -6.40 -12.04
CA ILE A 94 11.45 -5.85 -11.58
C ILE A 94 11.43 -5.92 -10.05
N ILE A 95 11.21 -4.78 -9.41
CA ILE A 95 11.17 -4.70 -7.94
C ILE A 95 9.96 -5.52 -7.44
N PRO A 96 10.12 -6.42 -6.46
CA PRO A 96 9.01 -7.21 -5.94
C PRO A 96 8.06 -6.36 -5.08
N LEU A 97 6.76 -6.66 -5.16
CA LEU A 97 5.77 -6.13 -4.24
C LEU A 97 5.76 -6.95 -2.94
N LEU A 98 6.22 -6.36 -1.84
CA LEU A 98 6.38 -7.08 -0.57
C LEU A 98 5.08 -7.22 0.24
N GLY A 99 4.16 -6.27 0.10
CA GLY A 99 2.93 -6.24 0.89
C GLY A 99 2.21 -4.90 0.82
N ILE A 100 1.25 -4.71 1.72
CA ILE A 100 0.45 -3.49 1.90
C ILE A 100 0.48 -3.05 3.37
N THR A 101 0.27 -1.77 3.64
CA THR A 101 0.13 -1.22 5.00
C THR A 101 -0.95 -0.14 4.97
N PHE A 102 -1.68 -0.01 6.07
CA PHE A 102 -2.73 1.00 6.24
C PHE A 102 -2.36 2.10 7.26
N ASP A 103 -1.21 2.00 7.92
CA ASP A 103 -0.81 2.86 9.04
C ASP A 103 0.50 3.64 8.82
N PHE A 104 0.85 3.87 7.55
CA PHE A 104 2.04 4.64 7.17
C PHE A 104 1.80 6.14 7.06
#